data_AF-A0A6N6L228-F1
#
_entry.id   AF-A0A6N6L228-F1
#
_cell.length_a   1.000
_cell.length_b   1.000
_cell.length_c   1.000
_cell.angle_alpha   90.00
_cell.angle_beta   90.00
_cell.angle_gamma   90.00
#
_symmetry.space_group_name_H-M   'P 1'
#
loop_
_entity.id
_entity.type
_entity.pdbx_description
1 polymer ?
#
loop_
_entity_poly.entity_id
_entity_poly.type
_entity_poly.pdbx_seq_one_letter_code
_entity_poly.pdbx_strand_id
1 'polypeptide(L)'
;MSGLLAALDNLSSIPGVRIFAGVLFFVALLYLVVRFVPYLRKRRASVEYQPAVVSYEGGGIKRGLTAPEAAVVLGVPYNQILAQVIFGLLNKGILIQKQTAPLAVEVQVDFRTLGVVISPEARADRRRMAAQNHNVVLQGFEEPFVEVFEANSDKLVADIDFAITVKPLTRFVARRIAGFDLEQTRNYYRLIIKRAPKEARTEGVLVKEREKVFDRNFQWLMLHEDFEHVLEDYVPPWLRNGQVNIANGQTFAIWALGVTESLGNSVDVDALKLRLGSNEDVVTATLINEIARATFFG
;
A
#
# COMPACT_ATOMS: atom_id res chain seq x y z
N MET A 1 15.69 44.60 -34.57
CA MET A 1 15.91 43.21 -34.10
C MET A 1 17.26 42.64 -34.51
N SER A 2 17.92 43.13 -35.57
CA SER A 2 19.21 42.63 -36.08
C SER A 2 20.44 42.98 -35.21
N GLY A 3 20.48 44.16 -34.59
CA GLY A 3 21.64 44.59 -33.77
C GLY A 3 21.78 43.91 -32.41
N LEU A 4 20.67 43.44 -31.82
CA LEU A 4 20.65 42.81 -30.49
C LEU A 4 21.10 41.35 -30.54
N LEU A 5 20.79 40.65 -31.63
CA LEU A 5 21.27 39.29 -31.90
C LEU A 5 22.78 39.27 -32.22
N ALA A 6 23.26 40.24 -33.00
CA ALA A 6 24.70 40.36 -33.30
C ALA A 6 25.55 40.67 -32.05
N ALA A 7 25.00 41.41 -31.08
CA ALA A 7 25.67 41.68 -29.81
C ALA A 7 25.75 40.44 -28.89
N LEU A 8 24.74 39.55 -28.94
CA LEU A 8 24.72 38.29 -28.20
C LEU A 8 25.74 37.28 -28.77
N ASP A 9 25.88 37.21 -30.10
CA ASP A 9 26.88 36.37 -30.75
C ASP A 9 28.31 36.79 -30.39
N ASN A 10 28.56 38.10 -30.30
CA ASN A 10 29.88 38.65 -29.95
C ASN A 10 30.23 38.52 -28.45
N LEU A 11 29.22 38.36 -27.58
CA LEU A 11 29.43 38.11 -26.15
C LEU A 11 29.74 36.63 -25.88
N SER A 12 29.21 35.73 -26.73
CA SER A 12 29.42 34.28 -26.66
C SER A 12 30.81 33.83 -27.15
N SER A 13 31.52 34.66 -27.92
CA SER A 13 32.85 34.37 -28.45
C SER A 13 33.99 34.65 -27.47
N ILE A 14 33.69 35.33 -26.34
CA ILE A 14 34.66 35.59 -25.27
C ILE A 14 34.81 34.30 -24.43
N PRO A 15 36.02 33.70 -24.36
CA PRO A 15 36.22 32.42 -23.68
C PRO A 15 35.80 32.46 -22.20
N GLY A 16 35.98 33.60 -21.52
CA GLY A 16 35.53 33.80 -20.14
C GLY A 16 34.01 33.73 -19.95
N VAL A 17 33.22 34.22 -20.91
CA VAL A 17 31.74 34.20 -20.84
C VAL A 17 31.20 32.77 -21.05
N ARG A 18 31.84 31.98 -21.93
CA ARG A 18 31.47 30.57 -22.15
C ARG A 18 31.74 29.71 -20.92
N ILE A 19 32.88 29.93 -20.25
CA ILE A 19 33.23 29.24 -19.01
C ILE A 19 32.24 29.60 -17.91
N PHE A 20 31.93 30.89 -17.75
CA PHE A 20 30.98 31.36 -16.74
C PHE A 20 29.55 30.81 -16.95
N ALA A 21 29.06 30.83 -18.19
CA ALA A 21 27.76 30.24 -18.53
C ALA A 21 27.71 28.72 -18.31
N GLY A 22 28.79 28.01 -18.63
CA GLY A 22 28.92 26.58 -18.37
C GLY A 22 28.91 26.25 -16.88
N VAL A 23 29.61 27.04 -16.05
CA VAL A 23 29.58 26.89 -14.59
C VAL A 23 28.19 27.16 -14.03
N LEU A 24 27.50 28.20 -14.51
CA LEU A 24 26.15 28.55 -14.06
C LEU A 24 25.14 27.44 -14.40
N PHE A 25 25.23 26.88 -15.61
CA PHE A 25 24.42 25.74 -16.04
C PHE A 25 24.71 24.49 -15.19
N PHE A 26 25.98 24.20 -14.91
CA PHE A 26 26.37 23.06 -14.08
C PHE A 26 25.86 23.20 -12.65
N VAL A 27 25.94 24.39 -12.06
CA VAL A 27 25.39 24.68 -10.71
C VAL A 27 23.86 24.56 -10.71
N ALA A 28 23.17 25.04 -11.73
CA ALA A 28 21.72 24.88 -11.87
C ALA A 28 21.31 23.40 -12.03
N LEU A 29 22.06 22.64 -12.81
CA LEU A 29 21.87 21.19 -12.98
C LEU A 29 22.12 20.45 -11.67
N LEU A 30 23.20 20.78 -10.95
CA LEU A 30 23.52 20.20 -9.65
C LEU A 30 22.44 20.51 -8.62
N TYR A 31 21.93 21.75 -8.59
CA TYR A 31 20.82 22.16 -7.75
C TYR A 31 19.56 21.34 -8.07
N LEU A 32 19.22 21.18 -9.36
CA LEU A 32 18.08 20.40 -9.80
C LEU A 32 18.25 18.92 -9.39
N VAL A 33 19.41 18.31 -9.64
CA VAL A 33 19.71 16.93 -9.23
C VAL A 33 19.62 16.77 -7.71
N VAL A 34 20.20 17.67 -6.92
CA VAL A 34 20.15 17.62 -5.45
C VAL A 34 18.72 17.78 -4.90
N ARG A 35 17.85 18.53 -5.58
CA ARG A 35 16.42 18.64 -5.22
C ARG A 35 15.57 17.47 -5.71
N PHE A 36 15.86 16.94 -6.90
CA PHE A 36 15.04 15.94 -7.58
C PHE A 36 15.40 14.50 -7.16
N VAL A 37 16.66 14.23 -6.83
CA VAL A 37 17.11 12.92 -6.32
C VAL A 37 16.43 12.54 -5.00
N PRO A 38 16.32 13.37 -3.95
CA PRO A 38 15.58 13.02 -2.74
C PRO A 38 14.07 12.89 -2.97
N TYR A 39 13.50 13.61 -3.95
CA TYR A 39 12.11 13.43 -4.39
C TYR A 39 11.88 12.04 -5.00
N LEU A 40 12.76 11.60 -5.90
CA LEU A 40 12.72 10.25 -6.49
C LEU A 40 13.10 9.15 -5.48
N ARG A 41 14.00 9.46 -4.54
CA ARG A 41 14.50 8.53 -3.52
C ARG A 41 13.51 8.34 -2.38
N LYS A 42 12.68 9.34 -2.02
CA LYS A 42 11.54 9.16 -1.08
C LYS A 42 10.56 8.09 -1.54
N ARG A 43 10.29 7.97 -2.86
CA ARG A 43 9.49 6.85 -3.41
C ARG A 43 10.14 5.47 -3.23
N ARG A 44 11.45 5.40 -2.97
CA ARG A 44 12.22 4.16 -2.75
C ARG A 44 12.70 3.98 -1.29
N ALA A 45 12.60 4.98 -0.41
CA ALA A 45 13.36 5.05 0.84
C ALA A 45 12.66 4.49 2.09
N SER A 46 11.80 3.50 1.97
CA SER A 46 11.53 2.58 3.08
C SER A 46 11.87 1.16 2.63
N VAL A 47 13.14 0.98 2.27
CA VAL A 47 13.75 -0.32 1.96
C VAL A 47 13.87 -1.12 3.25
N GLU A 48 13.68 -2.43 3.07
CA GLU A 48 14.12 -3.51 3.96
C GLU A 48 13.17 -3.96 5.05
N TYR A 49 11.98 -4.39 4.63
CA TYR A 49 11.33 -5.51 5.27
C TYR A 49 11.46 -6.76 4.42
N GLN A 50 12.55 -7.48 4.59
CA GLN A 50 12.60 -8.88 4.20
C GLN A 50 12.86 -9.66 5.48
N PRO A 51 11.85 -10.37 6.03
CA PRO A 51 12.18 -11.36 7.04
C PRO A 51 13.15 -12.34 6.37
N ALA A 52 14.18 -12.79 7.11
CA ALA A 52 15.11 -13.78 6.58
C ALA A 52 14.32 -15.06 6.27
N VAL A 53 13.95 -15.24 5.01
CA VAL A 53 13.35 -16.49 4.52
C VAL A 53 14.46 -17.26 3.85
N VAL A 54 14.72 -18.47 4.36
CA VAL A 54 15.68 -19.39 3.77
C VAL A 54 15.16 -19.75 2.38
N SER A 55 15.92 -19.37 1.35
CA SER A 55 15.64 -19.79 -0.03
C SER A 55 16.08 -21.23 -0.19
N TYR A 56 15.21 -22.06 -0.76
CA TYR A 56 15.54 -23.44 -1.09
C TYR A 56 15.76 -23.55 -2.58
N GLU A 57 16.97 -23.91 -3.00
CA GLU A 57 17.28 -24.25 -4.40
C GLU A 57 16.41 -25.46 -4.80
N GLY A 58 15.27 -25.21 -5.47
CA GLY A 58 14.30 -26.24 -5.86
C GLY A 58 12.86 -26.00 -5.40
N GLY A 59 12.58 -24.97 -4.59
CA GLY A 59 11.24 -24.69 -4.04
C GLY A 59 10.17 -24.22 -5.04
N GLY A 60 10.56 -23.89 -6.27
CA GLY A 60 9.65 -23.34 -7.29
C GLY A 60 9.02 -22.00 -6.91
N ILE A 61 8.04 -21.55 -7.71
CA ILE A 61 7.39 -20.24 -7.55
C ILE A 61 6.20 -20.34 -6.59
N LYS A 62 6.14 -19.48 -5.56
CA LYS A 62 4.93 -19.33 -4.73
C LYS A 62 3.84 -18.56 -5.49
N ARG A 63 2.85 -19.29 -6.01
CA ARG A 63 1.64 -18.72 -6.63
C ARG A 63 0.52 -18.49 -5.60
N GLY A 64 -0.47 -17.68 -5.96
CA GLY A 64 -1.68 -17.45 -5.14
C GLY A 64 -1.45 -16.54 -3.92
N LEU A 65 -0.48 -15.63 -3.99
CA LEU A 65 -0.44 -14.47 -3.09
C LEU A 65 -1.43 -13.42 -3.59
N THR A 66 -2.08 -12.76 -2.65
CA THR A 66 -2.87 -11.55 -2.87
C THR A 66 -1.95 -10.35 -3.14
N ALA A 67 -2.49 -9.25 -3.65
CA ALA A 67 -1.72 -8.04 -3.92
C ALA A 67 -1.00 -7.48 -2.67
N PRO A 68 -1.63 -7.36 -1.48
CA PRO A 68 -0.91 -6.95 -0.27
C PRO A 68 0.25 -7.88 0.11
N GLU A 69 0.08 -9.18 -0.04
CA GLU A 69 1.13 -10.16 0.27
C GLU A 69 2.28 -10.11 -0.75
N ALA A 70 1.95 -9.96 -2.03
CA ALA A 70 2.95 -9.76 -3.07
C ALA A 70 3.73 -8.46 -2.85
N ALA A 71 3.07 -7.38 -2.41
CA ALA A 71 3.73 -6.14 -2.04
C ALA A 71 4.77 -6.35 -0.91
N VAL A 72 4.42 -7.13 0.11
CA VAL A 72 5.37 -7.54 1.16
C VAL A 72 6.56 -8.31 0.58
N VAL A 73 6.31 -9.32 -0.27
CA VAL A 73 7.38 -10.13 -0.90
C VAL A 73 8.31 -9.28 -1.77
N LEU A 74 7.76 -8.27 -2.44
CA LEU A 74 8.47 -7.35 -3.32
C LEU A 74 9.22 -6.25 -2.55
N GLY A 75 9.04 -6.13 -1.24
CA GLY A 75 9.67 -5.11 -0.41
C GLY A 75 9.13 -3.71 -0.69
N VAL A 76 7.83 -3.61 -1.01
CA VAL A 76 7.12 -2.34 -1.18
C VAL A 76 7.04 -1.59 0.17
N PRO A 77 7.06 -0.25 0.19
CA PRO A 77 6.86 0.55 1.42
C PRO A 77 5.62 0.18 2.25
N TYR A 78 5.72 0.29 3.59
CA TYR A 78 4.61 -0.08 4.49
C TYR A 78 3.34 0.71 4.25
N ASN A 79 3.45 2.01 4.02
CA ASN A 79 2.30 2.86 3.74
C ASN A 79 1.50 2.38 2.52
N GLN A 80 2.20 1.90 1.47
CA GLN A 80 1.57 1.27 0.31
C GLN A 80 0.96 -0.09 0.66
N ILE A 81 1.62 -0.93 1.46
CA ILE A 81 1.07 -2.20 1.93
C ILE A 81 -0.20 -1.97 2.77
N LEU A 82 -0.18 -1.00 3.69
CA LEU A 82 -1.33 -0.61 4.49
C LEU A 82 -2.48 -0.13 3.61
N ALA A 83 -2.22 0.76 2.66
CA ALA A 83 -3.21 1.21 1.70
C ALA A 83 -3.85 0.04 0.93
N GLN A 84 -3.04 -0.94 0.51
CA GLN A 84 -3.53 -2.16 -0.15
C GLN A 84 -4.48 -2.97 0.73
N VAL A 85 -4.16 -3.16 2.01
CA VAL A 85 -5.04 -3.86 2.97
C VAL A 85 -6.32 -3.08 3.20
N ILE A 86 -6.22 -1.76 3.44
CA ILE A 86 -7.35 -0.88 3.76
C ILE A 86 -8.33 -0.83 2.58
N PHE A 87 -7.84 -0.58 1.37
CA PHE A 87 -8.68 -0.58 0.17
C PHE A 87 -9.24 -1.97 -0.14
N GLY A 88 -8.51 -3.04 0.18
CA GLY A 88 -9.02 -4.41 0.12
C GLY A 88 -10.22 -4.61 1.04
N LEU A 89 -10.13 -4.16 2.30
CA LEU A 89 -11.21 -4.26 3.28
C LEU A 89 -12.42 -3.38 2.91
N LEU A 90 -12.19 -2.18 2.36
CA LEU A 90 -13.25 -1.32 1.82
C LEU A 90 -13.96 -1.98 0.63
N ASN A 91 -13.19 -2.58 -0.29
CA ASN A 91 -13.75 -3.28 -1.45
C ASN A 91 -14.59 -4.51 -1.06
N LYS A 92 -14.21 -5.17 0.04
CA LYS A 92 -14.96 -6.29 0.63
C LYS A 92 -16.18 -5.84 1.45
N GLY A 93 -16.38 -4.54 1.67
CA GLY A 93 -17.44 -4.00 2.51
C GLY A 93 -17.22 -4.12 4.02
N ILE A 94 -16.13 -4.79 4.45
CA ILE A 94 -15.80 -5.01 5.86
C ILE A 94 -15.52 -3.67 6.58
N LEU A 95 -14.91 -2.74 5.86
CA LEU A 95 -14.83 -1.34 6.25
C LEU A 95 -15.83 -0.53 5.45
N ILE A 96 -16.44 0.44 6.12
CA ILE A 96 -17.30 1.46 5.53
C ILE A 96 -16.59 2.79 5.65
N GLN A 97 -16.49 3.52 4.54
CA GLN A 97 -15.92 4.86 4.53
C GLN A 97 -16.89 5.85 5.19
N LYS A 98 -16.38 6.66 6.12
CA LYS A 98 -17.11 7.77 6.77
C LYS A 98 -16.76 9.13 6.17
N GLN A 99 -15.50 9.31 5.83
CA GLN A 99 -14.96 10.58 5.34
C GLN A 99 -13.90 10.32 4.27
N THR A 100 -13.84 11.15 3.24
CA THR A 100 -12.90 10.99 2.12
C THR A 100 -11.51 11.54 2.43
N ALA A 101 -11.44 12.79 2.90
CA ALA A 101 -10.20 13.52 3.05
C ALA A 101 -10.30 14.47 4.26
N PRO A 102 -9.61 14.18 5.38
CA PRO A 102 -8.82 12.96 5.64
C PRO A 102 -9.70 11.69 5.68
N LEU A 103 -9.11 10.53 5.37
CA LEU A 103 -9.85 9.27 5.35
C LEU A 103 -10.22 8.86 6.78
N ALA A 104 -11.52 8.64 7.00
CA ALA A 104 -12.05 7.99 8.20
C ALA A 104 -12.90 6.79 7.78
N VAL A 105 -12.82 5.70 8.55
CA VAL A 105 -13.52 4.44 8.27
C VAL A 105 -14.17 3.90 9.54
N GLU A 106 -15.18 3.07 9.37
CA GLU A 106 -15.82 2.33 10.45
C GLU A 106 -15.94 0.86 10.06
N VAL A 107 -15.79 -0.06 11.01
CA VAL A 107 -16.04 -1.48 10.77
C VAL A 107 -17.54 -1.71 10.54
N GLN A 108 -17.91 -2.44 9.50
CA GLN A 108 -19.31 -2.79 9.23
C GLN A 108 -19.92 -3.56 10.42
N VAL A 109 -21.21 -3.33 10.69
CA VAL A 109 -21.86 -3.80 11.93
C VAL A 109 -21.74 -5.31 12.16
N ASP A 110 -21.80 -6.11 11.10
CA ASP A 110 -21.73 -7.58 11.18
C ASP A 110 -20.34 -8.11 11.55
N PHE A 111 -19.31 -7.28 11.38
CA PHE A 111 -17.91 -7.61 11.69
C PHE A 111 -17.46 -7.07 13.05
N ARG A 112 -18.34 -6.35 13.77
CA ARG A 112 -18.04 -5.82 15.10
C ARG A 112 -18.11 -6.91 16.16
N THR A 113 -17.11 -6.90 17.03
CA THR A 113 -16.97 -7.86 18.14
C THR A 113 -16.57 -7.20 19.46
N LEU A 114 -16.24 -5.91 19.45
CA LEU A 114 -15.87 -5.15 20.63
C LEU A 114 -17.07 -5.02 21.58
N GLY A 115 -16.83 -5.21 22.87
CA GLY A 115 -17.88 -5.27 23.89
C GLY A 115 -18.54 -6.63 24.06
N VAL A 116 -18.19 -7.64 23.23
CA VAL A 116 -18.63 -9.02 23.41
C VAL A 116 -17.58 -9.79 24.23
N VAL A 117 -18.00 -10.45 25.30
CA VAL A 117 -17.11 -11.28 26.15
C VAL A 117 -16.87 -12.64 25.48
N ILE A 118 -15.98 -12.66 24.49
CA ILE A 118 -15.58 -13.87 23.75
C ILE A 118 -14.07 -13.91 23.54
N SER A 119 -13.52 -15.12 23.37
CA SER A 119 -12.10 -15.32 23.10
C SER A 119 -11.69 -14.68 21.76
N PRO A 120 -10.41 -14.34 21.59
CA PRO A 120 -9.87 -13.85 20.31
C PRO A 120 -10.17 -14.78 19.13
N GLU A 121 -10.08 -16.10 19.34
CA GLU A 121 -10.45 -17.12 18.36
C GLU A 121 -11.93 -17.03 17.97
N ALA A 122 -12.82 -16.90 18.95
CA ALA A 122 -14.25 -16.77 18.70
C ALA A 122 -14.61 -15.45 17.99
N ARG A 123 -13.85 -14.36 18.21
CA ARG A 123 -14.01 -13.11 17.44
C ARG A 123 -13.66 -13.33 15.96
N ALA A 124 -12.52 -13.96 15.71
CA ALA A 124 -12.07 -14.27 14.36
C ALA A 124 -13.04 -15.20 13.63
N ASP A 125 -13.54 -16.24 14.29
CA ASP A 125 -14.53 -17.15 13.71
C ASP A 125 -15.85 -16.45 13.40
N ARG A 126 -16.31 -15.58 14.30
CA ARG A 126 -17.50 -14.77 14.06
C ARG A 126 -17.35 -13.86 12.84
N ARG A 127 -16.21 -13.16 12.70
CA ARG A 127 -15.93 -12.30 11.54
C ARG A 127 -15.79 -13.11 10.25
N ARG A 128 -15.22 -14.32 10.29
CA ARG A 128 -15.17 -15.23 9.13
C ARG A 128 -16.56 -15.71 8.72
N MET A 129 -17.43 -16.05 9.68
CA MET A 129 -18.82 -16.41 9.39
C MET A 129 -19.58 -15.21 8.79
N ALA A 130 -19.39 -14.01 9.32
CA ALA A 130 -19.94 -12.79 8.73
C ALA A 130 -19.43 -12.58 7.28
N ALA A 131 -18.13 -12.77 7.04
CA ALA A 131 -17.54 -12.68 5.70
C ALA A 131 -18.21 -13.65 4.71
N GLN A 132 -18.40 -14.91 5.11
CA GLN A 132 -19.08 -15.92 4.30
C GLN A 132 -20.52 -15.53 3.96
N ASN A 133 -21.26 -15.00 4.94
CA ASN A 133 -22.63 -14.50 4.71
C ASN A 133 -22.68 -13.34 3.72
N HIS A 134 -21.62 -12.54 3.66
CA HIS A 134 -21.44 -11.45 2.69
C HIS A 134 -20.78 -11.90 1.37
N ASN A 135 -20.55 -13.21 1.17
CA ASN A 135 -19.84 -13.78 0.02
C ASN A 135 -18.42 -13.19 -0.20
N VAL A 136 -17.74 -12.83 0.88
CA VAL A 136 -16.36 -12.34 0.86
C VAL A 136 -15.45 -13.21 1.72
N VAL A 137 -14.15 -13.16 1.45
CA VAL A 137 -13.13 -13.90 2.22
C VAL A 137 -12.32 -12.91 3.05
N LEU A 138 -12.40 -13.03 4.37
CA LEU A 138 -11.52 -12.36 5.32
C LEU A 138 -10.25 -13.20 5.48
N GLN A 139 -9.12 -12.68 5.03
CA GLN A 139 -7.83 -13.37 5.11
C GLN A 139 -7.31 -13.36 6.55
N GLY A 140 -6.53 -14.38 6.93
CA GLY A 140 -6.00 -14.47 8.30
C GLY A 140 -5.16 -13.25 8.71
N PHE A 141 -4.40 -12.65 7.78
CA PHE A 141 -3.64 -11.45 8.08
C PHE A 141 -4.48 -10.17 8.22
N GLU A 142 -5.75 -10.19 7.77
CA GLU A 142 -6.65 -9.01 7.81
C GLU A 142 -7.35 -8.87 9.15
N GLU A 143 -7.50 -9.96 9.91
CA GLU A 143 -8.13 -9.98 11.24
C GLU A 143 -7.56 -8.93 12.21
N PRO A 144 -6.22 -8.78 12.37
CA PRO A 144 -5.66 -7.76 13.26
C PRO A 144 -5.99 -6.34 12.81
N PHE A 145 -6.16 -6.12 11.49
CA PHE A 145 -6.56 -4.80 10.98
C PHE A 145 -8.00 -4.47 11.35
N VAL A 146 -8.91 -5.45 11.25
CA VAL A 146 -10.31 -5.26 11.66
C VAL A 146 -10.39 -4.93 13.16
N GLU A 147 -9.60 -5.59 14.01
CA GLU A 147 -9.52 -5.25 15.43
C GLU A 147 -9.04 -3.83 15.69
N VAL A 148 -7.96 -3.42 15.02
CA VAL A 148 -7.41 -2.07 15.19
C VAL A 148 -8.39 -1.00 14.71
N PHE A 149 -9.09 -1.22 13.60
CA PHE A 149 -10.12 -0.28 13.12
C PHE A 149 -11.32 -0.21 14.05
N GLU A 150 -11.75 -1.34 14.61
CA GLU A 150 -12.85 -1.36 15.57
C GLU A 150 -12.50 -0.61 16.85
N ALA A 151 -11.28 -0.80 17.36
CA ALA A 151 -10.79 -0.15 18.58
C ALA A 151 -10.51 1.36 18.41
N ASN A 152 -10.38 1.85 17.18
CA ASN A 152 -10.06 3.26 16.87
C ASN A 152 -11.11 3.89 15.93
N SER A 153 -12.39 3.50 16.07
CA SER A 153 -13.47 3.94 15.18
C SER A 153 -13.72 5.46 15.14
N ASP A 154 -13.21 6.20 16.14
CA ASP A 154 -13.28 7.65 16.27
C ASP A 154 -12.10 8.39 15.62
N LYS A 155 -11.03 7.67 15.23
CA LYS A 155 -9.81 8.26 14.68
C LYS A 155 -9.81 8.31 13.16
N LEU A 156 -9.04 9.25 12.63
CA LEU A 156 -8.66 9.26 11.23
C LEU A 156 -7.71 8.10 10.94
N VAL A 157 -7.78 7.54 9.74
CA VAL A 157 -6.94 6.39 9.36
C VAL A 157 -5.44 6.69 9.46
N ALA A 158 -5.04 7.93 9.17
CA ALA A 158 -3.64 8.36 9.26
C ALA A 158 -3.12 8.41 10.71
N ASP A 159 -4.01 8.58 11.70
CA ASP A 159 -3.66 8.74 13.12
C ASP A 159 -3.66 7.40 13.89
N ILE A 160 -3.95 6.29 13.21
CA ILE A 160 -3.94 4.94 13.79
C ILE A 160 -2.53 4.36 13.71
N ASP A 161 -2.04 3.78 14.81
CA ASP A 161 -0.78 3.04 14.82
C ASP A 161 -0.99 1.59 14.32
N PHE A 162 -0.39 1.28 13.17
CA PHE A 162 -0.46 -0.04 12.54
C PHE A 162 0.78 -0.92 12.81
N ALA A 163 1.72 -0.50 13.66
CA ALA A 163 2.92 -1.29 13.95
C ALA A 163 2.57 -2.72 14.42
N ILE A 164 1.49 -2.84 15.21
CA ILE A 164 1.01 -4.11 15.78
C ILE A 164 0.37 -5.03 14.74
N THR A 165 -0.07 -4.53 13.57
CA THR A 165 -0.71 -5.31 12.50
C THR A 165 0.28 -5.71 11.39
N VAL A 166 1.29 -4.88 11.14
CA VAL A 166 2.31 -5.13 10.11
C VAL A 166 3.11 -6.39 10.41
N LYS A 167 3.53 -6.59 11.66
CA LYS A 167 4.33 -7.76 12.07
C LYS A 167 3.59 -9.10 11.92
N PRO A 168 2.30 -9.22 12.33
CA PRO A 168 1.43 -10.32 11.94
C PRO A 168 1.39 -10.59 10.43
N LEU A 169 1.11 -9.56 9.62
CA LEU A 169 1.03 -9.69 8.17
C LEU A 169 2.32 -10.24 7.57
N THR A 170 3.45 -9.70 7.98
CA THR A 170 4.72 -10.09 7.40
C THR A 170 5.15 -11.50 7.80
N ARG A 171 4.87 -11.93 9.04
CA ARG A 171 5.05 -13.32 9.49
C ARG A 171 4.14 -14.26 8.72
N PHE A 172 2.89 -13.86 8.46
CA PHE A 172 1.97 -14.63 7.65
C PHE A 172 2.55 -14.87 6.24
N VAL A 173 2.99 -13.80 5.58
CA VAL A 173 3.63 -13.89 4.27
C VAL A 173 4.87 -14.77 4.29
N ALA A 174 5.78 -14.55 5.26
CA ALA A 174 7.02 -15.33 5.41
C ALA A 174 6.75 -16.83 5.49
N ARG A 175 5.73 -17.25 6.24
CA ARG A 175 5.33 -18.66 6.31
C ARG A 175 4.75 -19.19 5.01
N ARG A 176 3.97 -18.37 4.28
CA ARG A 176 3.41 -18.77 2.98
C ARG A 176 4.46 -18.95 1.88
N ILE A 177 5.59 -18.24 1.97
CA ILE A 177 6.72 -18.35 1.04
C ILE A 177 7.83 -19.30 1.54
N ALA A 178 7.72 -19.82 2.76
CA ALA A 178 8.66 -20.81 3.27
C ALA A 178 8.65 -22.06 2.38
N GLY A 179 9.83 -22.55 2.02
CA GLY A 179 9.97 -23.70 1.12
C GLY A 179 9.90 -23.35 -0.38
N PHE A 180 9.69 -22.08 -0.75
CA PHE A 180 9.69 -21.62 -2.14
C PHE A 180 10.97 -20.86 -2.50
N ASP A 181 11.24 -20.74 -3.80
CA ASP A 181 12.29 -19.86 -4.31
C ASP A 181 11.79 -18.41 -4.28
N LEU A 182 12.41 -17.60 -3.40
CA LEU A 182 12.01 -16.22 -3.16
C LEU A 182 12.25 -15.32 -4.37
N GLU A 183 13.36 -15.52 -5.09
CA GLU A 183 13.69 -14.71 -6.25
C GLU A 183 12.76 -15.00 -7.43
N GLN A 184 12.51 -16.29 -7.71
CA GLN A 184 11.55 -16.70 -8.73
C GLN A 184 10.14 -16.21 -8.38
N THR A 185 9.76 -16.27 -7.09
CA THR A 185 8.48 -15.72 -6.60
C THR A 185 8.38 -14.22 -6.85
N ARG A 186 9.43 -13.44 -6.51
CA ARG A 186 9.46 -11.99 -6.80
C ARG A 186 9.35 -11.71 -8.29
N ASN A 187 10.12 -12.41 -9.12
CA ASN A 187 10.12 -12.21 -10.56
C ASN A 187 8.75 -12.53 -11.17
N TYR A 188 8.08 -13.56 -10.66
CA TYR A 188 6.72 -13.91 -11.04
C TYR A 188 5.71 -12.77 -10.74
N TYR A 189 5.70 -12.22 -9.52
CA TYR A 189 4.76 -11.13 -9.20
C TYR A 189 5.11 -9.80 -9.87
N ARG A 190 6.40 -9.50 -10.09
CA ARG A 190 6.81 -8.35 -10.93
C ARG A 190 6.21 -8.45 -12.33
N LEU A 191 6.18 -9.65 -12.90
CA LEU A 191 5.61 -9.89 -14.22
C LEU A 191 4.09 -9.71 -14.24
N ILE A 192 3.38 -10.19 -13.21
CA ILE A 192 1.93 -9.97 -13.04
C ILE A 192 1.63 -8.47 -13.00
N ILE A 193 2.31 -7.73 -12.12
CA ILE A 193 2.10 -6.29 -11.95
C ILE A 193 2.37 -5.55 -13.27
N LYS A 194 3.48 -5.88 -13.94
CA LYS A 194 3.84 -5.27 -15.23
C LYS A 194 2.80 -5.48 -16.32
N ARG A 195 2.11 -6.63 -16.33
CA ARG A 195 1.11 -6.96 -17.36
C ARG A 195 -0.29 -6.49 -17.01
N ALA A 196 -0.59 -6.31 -15.72
CA ALA A 196 -1.93 -6.01 -15.22
C ALA A 196 -2.64 -4.85 -15.96
N PRO A 197 -2.00 -3.69 -16.27
CA PRO A 197 -2.68 -2.62 -17.00
C PRO A 197 -3.12 -3.01 -18.40
N LYS A 198 -2.27 -3.73 -19.14
CA LYS A 198 -2.57 -4.19 -20.49
C LYS A 198 -3.69 -5.23 -20.45
N GLU A 199 -3.62 -6.16 -19.51
CA GLU A 199 -4.61 -7.22 -19.33
C GLU A 199 -5.97 -6.63 -18.94
N ALA A 200 -6.03 -5.74 -17.96
CA ALA A 200 -7.27 -5.10 -17.52
C ALA A 200 -7.94 -4.28 -18.62
N ARG A 201 -7.15 -3.55 -19.44
CA ARG A 201 -7.67 -2.81 -20.61
C ARG A 201 -8.19 -3.76 -21.70
N THR A 202 -7.45 -4.83 -21.99
CA THR A 202 -7.83 -5.80 -23.03
C THR A 202 -9.08 -6.58 -22.63
N GLU A 203 -9.11 -7.14 -21.42
CA GLU A 203 -10.25 -7.88 -20.88
C GLU A 203 -11.47 -6.97 -20.74
N GLY A 204 -11.30 -5.72 -20.29
CA GLY A 204 -12.38 -4.75 -20.19
C GLY A 204 -13.07 -4.45 -21.53
N VAL A 205 -12.30 -4.37 -22.62
CA VAL A 205 -12.84 -4.21 -23.98
C VAL A 205 -13.56 -5.47 -24.44
N LEU A 206 -13.00 -6.66 -24.18
CA LEU A 206 -13.56 -7.94 -24.61
C LEU A 206 -14.88 -8.27 -23.91
N VAL A 207 -14.95 -8.06 -22.59
CA VAL A 207 -16.13 -8.38 -21.77
C VAL A 207 -17.19 -7.28 -21.86
N LYS A 208 -16.86 -6.10 -22.39
CA LYS A 208 -17.67 -4.86 -22.34
C LYS A 208 -18.05 -4.41 -20.92
N GLU A 209 -17.37 -4.96 -19.90
CA GLU A 209 -17.57 -4.66 -18.48
C GLU A 209 -16.25 -4.19 -17.86
N ARG A 210 -15.64 -3.14 -18.43
CA ARG A 210 -14.36 -2.58 -17.99
C ARG A 210 -14.32 -2.34 -16.47
N GLU A 211 -15.37 -1.76 -15.91
CA GLU A 211 -15.44 -1.46 -14.48
C GLU A 211 -15.28 -2.70 -13.60
N LYS A 212 -15.99 -3.79 -13.90
CA LYS A 212 -15.89 -5.04 -13.13
C LYS A 212 -14.50 -5.68 -13.25
N VAL A 213 -13.84 -5.56 -14.41
CA VAL A 213 -12.46 -6.03 -14.57
C VAL A 213 -11.52 -5.23 -13.67
N PHE A 214 -11.70 -3.91 -13.61
CA PHE A 214 -10.91 -3.06 -12.74
C PHE A 214 -11.22 -3.32 -11.26
N ASP A 215 -12.48 -3.55 -10.88
CA ASP A 215 -12.88 -3.90 -9.50
C ASP A 215 -12.15 -5.11 -8.95
N ARG A 216 -11.92 -6.12 -9.80
CA ARG A 216 -11.20 -7.33 -9.42
C ARG A 216 -9.68 -7.14 -9.37
N ASN A 217 -9.15 -6.20 -10.14
CA ASN A 217 -7.71 -6.06 -10.38
C ASN A 217 -7.09 -4.80 -9.78
N PHE A 218 -7.87 -3.85 -9.24
CA PHE A 218 -7.36 -2.52 -8.88
C PHE A 218 -6.19 -2.59 -7.89
N GLN A 219 -6.20 -3.54 -6.94
CA GLN A 219 -5.09 -3.73 -6.00
C GLN A 219 -3.77 -4.09 -6.72
N TRP A 220 -3.82 -4.94 -7.75
CA TRP A 220 -2.67 -5.23 -8.61
C TRP A 220 -2.26 -4.04 -9.47
N LEU A 221 -3.24 -3.31 -10.01
CA LEU A 221 -3.01 -2.11 -10.81
C LEU A 221 -2.33 -1.01 -9.98
N MET A 222 -2.72 -0.86 -8.71
CA MET A 222 -2.13 0.09 -7.75
C MET A 222 -0.65 -0.20 -7.41
N LEU A 223 -0.17 -1.42 -7.63
CA LEU A 223 1.26 -1.75 -7.46
C LEU A 223 2.08 -1.41 -8.71
N HIS A 224 1.43 -1.05 -9.81
CA HIS A 224 2.12 -0.64 -11.04
C HIS A 224 2.77 0.73 -10.86
N GLU A 225 3.93 0.94 -11.48
CA GLU A 225 4.68 2.21 -11.37
C GLU A 225 3.92 3.43 -11.89
N ASP A 226 3.03 3.20 -12.86
CA ASP A 226 2.18 4.21 -13.51
C ASP A 226 0.69 4.04 -13.14
N PHE A 227 0.40 3.58 -11.93
CA PHE A 227 -0.99 3.31 -11.53
C PHE A 227 -1.89 4.56 -11.59
N GLU A 228 -1.31 5.75 -11.38
CA GLU A 228 -1.99 7.04 -11.40
C GLU A 228 -2.74 7.25 -12.72
N HIS A 229 -2.04 7.05 -13.84
CA HIS A 229 -2.63 7.14 -15.18
C HIS A 229 -3.48 5.92 -15.52
N VAL A 230 -3.10 4.72 -15.07
CA VAL A 230 -3.88 3.50 -15.32
C VAL A 230 -5.28 3.56 -14.71
N LEU A 231 -5.41 4.19 -13.54
CA LEU A 231 -6.65 4.30 -12.75
C LEU A 231 -7.31 5.68 -12.85
N GLU A 232 -6.91 6.54 -13.78
CA GLU A 232 -7.40 7.91 -13.94
C GLU A 232 -8.94 7.97 -14.06
N ASP A 233 -9.50 7.13 -14.93
CA ASP A 233 -10.95 7.02 -15.17
C ASP A 233 -11.60 5.85 -14.41
N TYR A 234 -11.00 5.41 -13.31
CA TYR A 234 -11.55 4.32 -12.49
C TYR A 234 -12.12 4.87 -11.18
N VAL A 235 -13.34 4.45 -10.86
CA VAL A 235 -13.97 4.72 -9.57
C VAL A 235 -14.27 3.38 -8.92
N PRO A 236 -13.79 3.08 -7.71
CA PRO A 236 -14.03 1.79 -7.06
C PRO A 236 -15.47 1.65 -6.52
N PRO A 237 -15.95 0.41 -6.28
CA PRO A 237 -17.34 0.16 -5.90
C PRO A 237 -17.85 0.94 -4.69
N TRP A 238 -17.02 1.07 -3.64
CA TRP A 238 -17.41 1.77 -2.40
C TRP A 238 -17.59 3.29 -2.59
N LEU A 239 -17.03 3.87 -3.67
CA LEU A 239 -17.21 5.29 -4.03
C LEU A 239 -18.33 5.51 -5.05
N ARG A 240 -18.73 4.48 -5.82
CA ARG A 240 -19.79 4.61 -6.84
C ARG A 240 -21.17 4.88 -6.26
N ASN A 241 -21.44 4.40 -5.04
CA ASN A 241 -22.76 4.47 -4.44
C ASN A 241 -23.14 5.86 -3.88
N GLY A 242 -22.36 6.90 -4.19
CA GLY A 242 -22.71 8.30 -3.91
C GLY A 242 -22.70 8.71 -2.43
N GLN A 243 -22.33 7.80 -1.52
CA GLN A 243 -22.26 8.11 -0.08
C GLN A 243 -21.05 9.00 0.27
N VAL A 244 -20.01 8.98 -0.56
CA VAL A 244 -18.76 9.68 -0.28
C VAL A 244 -18.19 10.26 -1.58
N ASN A 245 -18.18 11.60 -1.71
CA ASN A 245 -17.57 12.28 -2.85
C ASN A 245 -16.05 12.38 -2.65
N ILE A 246 -15.27 12.05 -3.68
CA ILE A 246 -13.88 12.46 -3.75
C ILE A 246 -13.88 13.99 -3.89
N ALA A 247 -13.44 14.70 -2.85
CA ALA A 247 -13.47 16.16 -2.84
C ALA A 247 -12.70 16.73 -4.05
N ASN A 248 -13.22 17.82 -4.63
CA ASN A 248 -12.53 18.69 -5.59
C ASN A 248 -12.21 18.09 -6.98
N GLY A 249 -13.02 17.17 -7.50
CA GLY A 249 -12.83 16.66 -8.87
C GLY A 249 -11.54 15.86 -9.06
N GLN A 250 -10.93 15.40 -7.96
CA GLN A 250 -9.76 14.52 -8.01
C GLN A 250 -10.18 13.11 -8.44
N THR A 251 -9.31 12.44 -9.19
CA THR A 251 -9.49 11.03 -9.54
C THR A 251 -9.24 10.14 -8.32
N PHE A 252 -9.77 8.91 -8.35
CA PHE A 252 -9.47 7.91 -7.32
C PHE A 252 -7.97 7.71 -7.14
N ALA A 253 -7.20 7.71 -8.24
CA ALA A 253 -5.78 7.44 -8.19
C ALA A 253 -5.00 8.52 -7.40
N ILE A 254 -5.33 9.80 -7.62
CA ILE A 254 -4.75 10.92 -6.88
C ILE A 254 -5.17 10.88 -5.41
N TRP A 255 -6.45 10.61 -5.15
CA TRP A 255 -6.93 10.47 -3.78
C TRP A 255 -6.24 9.32 -3.03
N ALA A 256 -6.13 8.16 -3.66
CA ALA A 256 -5.47 6.99 -3.09
C ALA A 256 -3.98 7.23 -2.82
N LEU A 257 -3.31 8.00 -3.68
CA LEU A 257 -1.93 8.44 -3.43
C LEU A 257 -1.86 9.31 -2.17
N GLY A 258 -2.75 10.29 -2.01
CA GLY A 258 -2.80 11.14 -0.81
C GLY A 258 -3.05 10.35 0.48
N VAL A 259 -3.97 9.36 0.43
CA VAL A 259 -4.18 8.43 1.56
C VAL A 259 -2.90 7.66 1.86
N THR A 260 -2.25 7.10 0.83
CA THR A 260 -1.00 6.34 0.96
C THR A 260 0.12 7.19 1.54
N GLU A 261 0.25 8.46 1.16
CA GLU A 261 1.23 9.37 1.72
C GLU A 261 0.94 9.70 3.19
N SER A 262 -0.33 9.89 3.55
CA SER A 262 -0.74 10.15 4.95
C SER A 262 -0.39 9.00 5.90
N LEU A 263 -0.36 7.77 5.38
CA LEU A 263 0.03 6.57 6.13
C LEU A 263 1.54 6.44 6.39
N GLY A 264 2.36 7.35 5.84
CA GLY A 264 3.82 7.30 5.96
C GLY A 264 4.33 7.33 7.40
N ASN A 265 3.58 7.94 8.32
CA ASN A 265 3.94 8.06 9.73
C ASN A 265 3.15 7.10 10.63
N SER A 266 2.21 6.33 10.09
CA SER A 266 1.33 5.43 10.85
C SER A 266 2.03 4.11 11.28
N VAL A 267 3.30 3.97 10.92
CA VAL A 267 4.17 2.86 11.33
C VAL A 267 5.52 3.45 11.72
N ASP A 268 5.83 3.41 13.01
CA ASP A 268 7.19 3.65 13.46
C ASP A 268 8.05 2.41 13.12
N VAL A 269 8.91 2.54 12.13
CA VAL A 269 9.82 1.46 11.68
C VAL A 269 10.79 1.07 12.79
N ASP A 270 11.13 1.98 13.70
CA ASP A 270 11.94 1.67 14.87
C ASP A 270 11.12 0.95 15.96
N ALA A 271 9.80 1.13 16.02
CA ALA A 271 8.92 0.32 16.87
C ALA A 271 8.72 -1.11 16.35
N LEU A 272 8.87 -1.33 15.03
CA LEU A 272 8.88 -2.69 14.44
C LEU A 272 10.13 -3.48 14.82
N LYS A 273 11.25 -2.80 15.10
CA LYS A 273 12.42 -3.38 15.78
C LYS A 273 12.05 -3.52 17.26
N LEU A 274 11.50 -4.66 17.67
CA LEU A 274 11.07 -4.87 19.07
C LEU A 274 12.07 -4.25 20.06
N ARG A 275 11.66 -3.21 20.79
CA ARG A 275 12.22 -2.92 22.10
C ARG A 275 11.57 -3.89 23.06
N LEU A 276 12.23 -5.02 23.32
CA LEU A 276 11.80 -5.93 24.37
C LEU A 276 11.94 -5.21 25.72
N GLY A 277 10.85 -4.86 26.43
CA GLY A 277 10.91 -4.61 27.89
C GLY A 277 10.24 -3.37 28.49
N SER A 278 9.18 -2.79 27.91
CA SER A 278 8.38 -1.72 28.52
C SER A 278 7.00 -2.21 29.04
N ASN A 279 6.40 -1.56 30.04
CA ASN A 279 5.14 -2.03 30.67
C ASN A 279 3.88 -1.85 29.80
N GLU A 280 3.87 -0.92 28.82
CA GLU A 280 2.82 -0.86 27.79
C GLU A 280 2.88 -2.08 26.85
N ASP A 281 4.02 -2.78 26.83
CA ASP A 281 4.22 -3.98 26.03
C ASP A 281 3.39 -5.16 26.54
N VAL A 282 2.90 -5.19 27.78
CA VAL A 282 2.20 -6.38 28.28
C VAL A 282 0.83 -6.53 27.65
N VAL A 283 0.02 -5.47 27.57
CA VAL A 283 -1.32 -5.52 26.94
C VAL A 283 -1.19 -5.71 25.43
N THR A 284 -0.28 -4.97 24.81
CA THR A 284 -0.01 -5.05 23.36
C THR A 284 0.61 -6.38 22.98
N ALA A 285 1.56 -6.91 23.75
CA ALA A 285 2.12 -8.25 23.53
C ALA A 285 1.11 -9.34 23.86
N THR A 286 0.23 -9.16 24.85
CA THR A 286 -0.86 -10.12 25.12
C THR A 286 -1.82 -10.15 23.94
N LEU A 287 -2.28 -8.99 23.45
CA LEU A 287 -3.12 -8.89 22.26
C LEU A 287 -2.41 -9.47 21.02
N ILE A 288 -1.14 -9.12 20.76
CA ILE A 288 -0.36 -9.68 19.65
C ILE A 288 -0.18 -11.19 19.79
N ASN A 289 0.02 -11.71 21.01
CA ASN A 289 0.21 -13.14 21.27
C ASN A 289 -1.12 -13.89 21.19
N GLU A 290 -2.21 -13.28 21.62
CA GLU A 290 -3.58 -13.78 21.52
C GLU A 290 -4.08 -13.82 20.07
N ILE A 291 -3.92 -12.71 19.35
CA ILE A 291 -4.14 -12.64 17.90
C ILE A 291 -3.26 -13.69 17.22
N ALA A 292 -1.94 -13.72 17.50
CA ALA A 292 -1.06 -14.69 16.88
C ALA A 292 -1.46 -16.14 17.18
N ARG A 293 -1.92 -16.46 18.39
CA ARG A 293 -2.49 -17.79 18.70
C ARG A 293 -3.73 -18.07 17.87
N ALA A 294 -4.68 -17.13 17.86
CA ALA A 294 -5.96 -17.25 17.16
C ALA A 294 -5.85 -17.28 15.62
N THR A 295 -4.83 -16.65 15.04
CA THR A 295 -4.68 -16.52 13.58
C THR A 295 -3.49 -17.27 13.00
N PHE A 296 -2.48 -17.61 13.79
CA PHE A 296 -1.23 -18.19 13.28
C PHE A 296 -0.82 -19.53 13.90
N PHE A 297 -1.35 -19.91 15.07
CA PHE A 297 -1.05 -21.21 15.69
C PHE A 297 -2.22 -22.20 15.71
N GLY A 298 -3.37 -21.82 15.12
CA GLY A 298 -4.44 -22.73 14.74
C GLY A 298 -4.27 -23.30 13.34
#